data_AF-D7GRD1-F1
#
_entry.id   AF-D7GRD1-F1
#
_cell.length_a   1.000
_cell.length_b   1.000
_cell.length_c   1.000
_cell.angle_alpha   90.00
_cell.angle_beta   90.00
_cell.angle_gamma   90.00
#
_symmetry.space_group_name_H-M   'P 1'
#
loop_
_entity.id
_entity.type
_entity.pdbx_description
1 polymer ?
#
loop_
_entity_poly.entity_id
_entity_poly.type
_entity_poly.pdbx_seq_one_letter_code
_entity_poly.pdbx_strand_id
1 'polypeptide(L)'
;MTKFPIKPLPVLREPGTFEEVVGYDRIEANYKEALRGTRKFKKEAVNYDLYRELNNVGLWRDLRKERYTPGAYYHTVITEPKRRELSIPKLRDKIVQLVIHEELQNIYRPVFVERSFACQYGKGPIRAAFNV
;
A
#
# COMPACT_ATOMS: atom_id res chain seq x y z
N MET A 1 -11.34 20.66 -22.90
CA MET A 1 -10.02 20.22 -22.37
C MET A 1 -10.17 19.94 -20.88
N THR A 2 -9.94 18.72 -20.42
CA THR A 2 -9.93 18.42 -18.97
C THR A 2 -8.77 19.16 -18.31
N LYS A 3 -9.05 19.99 -17.31
CA LYS A 3 -8.06 20.80 -16.57
C LYS A 3 -6.95 19.98 -15.87
N PHE A 4 -7.06 18.64 -15.89
CA PHE A 4 -6.12 17.72 -15.25
C PHE A 4 -5.74 16.57 -16.18
N PRO A 5 -4.48 16.09 -16.14
CA PRO A 5 -4.08 14.89 -16.86
C PRO A 5 -4.86 13.69 -16.33
N ILE A 6 -5.44 12.91 -17.25
CA ILE A 6 -6.16 11.68 -16.94
C ILE A 6 -5.10 10.57 -16.83
N LYS A 7 -4.71 10.22 -15.60
CA LYS A 7 -3.95 8.99 -15.37
C LYS A 7 -4.90 7.79 -15.48
N PRO A 8 -4.50 6.70 -16.15
CA PRO A 8 -5.29 5.48 -16.15
C PRO A 8 -5.46 5.01 -14.71
N LEU A 9 -6.71 4.76 -14.31
CA LEU A 9 -7.03 4.25 -12.99
C LEU A 9 -6.86 2.73 -13.00
N PRO A 10 -6.45 2.11 -11.87
CA PRO A 10 -6.46 0.66 -11.76
C PRO A 10 -7.88 0.15 -12.00
N VAL A 11 -7.98 -0.90 -12.82
CA VAL A 11 -9.24 -1.61 -13.11
C VAL A 11 -9.74 -2.22 -11.82
N LEU A 12 -11.05 -2.06 -11.54
CA LEU A 12 -11.70 -2.70 -10.41
C LEU A 12 -11.78 -4.19 -10.66
N ARG A 13 -11.38 -4.99 -9.67
CA ARG A 13 -11.50 -6.44 -9.69
C ARG A 13 -12.53 -6.86 -8.65
N GLU A 14 -13.12 -8.03 -8.84
CA GLU A 14 -13.88 -8.65 -7.77
C GLU A 14 -12.92 -9.03 -6.62
N PRO A 15 -13.39 -8.95 -5.35
CA PRO A 15 -12.57 -9.33 -4.21
C PRO A 15 -12.18 -10.81 -4.33
N GLY A 16 -10.89 -11.09 -4.19
CA GLY A 16 -10.37 -12.46 -4.28
C GLY A 16 -10.66 -13.29 -3.03
N THR A 17 -10.52 -14.61 -3.15
CA THR A 17 -10.47 -15.52 -2.00
C THR A 17 -9.22 -15.28 -1.16
N PHE A 18 -9.23 -15.72 0.10
CA PHE A 18 -8.07 -15.53 0.98
C PHE A 18 -6.78 -16.10 0.36
N GLU A 19 -6.84 -17.30 -0.20
CA GLU A 19 -5.73 -18.01 -0.85
C GLU A 19 -5.13 -17.23 -2.02
N GLU A 20 -5.98 -16.56 -2.81
CA GLU A 20 -5.55 -15.72 -3.92
C GLU A 20 -4.91 -14.42 -3.43
N VAL A 21 -5.49 -13.81 -2.40
CA VAL A 21 -5.01 -12.55 -1.82
C VAL A 21 -3.64 -12.74 -1.17
N VAL A 22 -3.45 -13.83 -0.43
CA VAL A 22 -2.14 -14.19 0.14
C VAL A 22 -1.24 -14.91 -0.85
N GLY A 23 -1.62 -14.97 -2.13
CA GLY A 23 -0.83 -15.59 -3.20
C GLY A 23 0.55 -14.94 -3.37
N TYR A 24 1.53 -15.72 -3.82
CA TYR A 24 2.89 -15.24 -4.01
C TYR A 24 2.95 -14.04 -4.97
N ASP A 25 2.21 -14.10 -6.07
CA ASP A 25 2.15 -13.02 -7.08
C ASP A 25 1.67 -11.69 -6.48
N ARG A 26 0.70 -11.74 -5.55
CA ARG A 26 0.21 -10.54 -4.85
C ARG A 26 1.28 -9.96 -3.93
N ILE A 27 2.00 -10.81 -3.20
CA ILE A 27 3.09 -10.38 -2.33
C ILE A 27 4.23 -9.78 -3.16
N GLU A 28 4.61 -10.41 -4.27
CA GLU A 28 5.68 -9.93 -5.14
C GLU A 28 5.34 -8.59 -5.81
N ALA A 29 4.11 -8.44 -6.29
CA ALA A 29 3.62 -7.18 -6.87
C ALA A 29 3.62 -6.04 -5.83
N ASN A 30 3.12 -6.30 -4.62
CA ASN A 30 3.06 -5.30 -3.56
C ASN A 30 4.42 -5.00 -2.93
N TYR A 31 5.36 -5.96 -2.95
CA TYR A 31 6.76 -5.72 -2.67
C TYR A 31 7.37 -4.67 -3.61
N LYS A 32 7.17 -4.85 -4.93
CA LYS A 32 7.64 -3.90 -5.94
C LYS A 32 7.02 -2.51 -5.73
N GLU A 33 5.74 -2.44 -5.40
CA GLU A 33 5.06 -1.17 -5.10
C GLU A 33 5.57 -0.51 -3.80
N ALA A 34 5.84 -1.29 -2.75
CA ALA A 34 6.39 -0.79 -1.49
C ALA A 34 7.75 -0.09 -1.67
N LEU A 35 8.52 -0.53 -2.67
CA LEU A 35 9.84 0.00 -2.99
C LEU A 35 9.84 1.14 -4.03
N ARG A 36 8.68 1.55 -4.54
CA ARG A 36 8.62 2.60 -5.57
C ARG A 36 9.21 3.93 -5.06
N GLY A 37 9.94 4.62 -5.96
CA GLY A 37 10.53 5.93 -5.70
C GLY A 37 11.84 5.86 -4.92
N THR A 38 12.06 6.81 -4.01
CA THR A 38 13.29 6.93 -3.22
C THR A 38 13.39 5.92 -2.07
N ARG A 39 12.30 5.21 -1.76
CA ARG A 39 12.23 4.27 -0.62
C ARG A 39 13.13 3.04 -0.80
N LYS A 40 13.36 2.60 -2.03
CA LYS A 40 14.28 1.49 -2.34
C LYS A 40 15.72 1.70 -1.86
N PHE A 41 16.14 2.94 -1.67
CA PHE A 41 17.50 3.26 -1.24
C PHE A 41 17.69 3.28 0.28
N LYS A 42 16.64 2.99 1.07
CA LYS A 42 16.77 2.89 2.53
C LYS A 42 17.47 1.59 2.92
N LYS A 43 18.28 1.63 3.98
CA LYS A 43 18.99 0.46 4.54
C LYS A 43 18.09 -0.76 4.73
N GLU A 44 16.89 -0.56 5.29
CA GLU A 44 15.91 -1.65 5.47
C GLU A 44 15.50 -2.29 4.13
N ALA A 45 15.22 -1.47 3.11
CA ALA A 45 14.84 -1.96 1.80
C ALA A 45 15.98 -2.71 1.12
N VAL A 46 17.21 -2.19 1.21
CA VAL A 46 18.41 -2.85 0.67
C VAL A 46 18.65 -4.20 1.35
N ASN A 47 18.56 -4.26 2.67
CA ASN A 47 18.72 -5.52 3.41
C ASN A 47 17.62 -6.54 3.09
N TYR A 48 16.39 -6.07 2.89
CA TYR A 48 15.28 -6.93 2.49
C TYR A 48 15.50 -7.47 1.07
N ASP A 49 15.92 -6.62 0.13
CA ASP A 49 16.13 -6.99 -1.28
C ASP A 49 17.31 -7.96 -1.44
N LEU A 50 18.35 -7.87 -0.60
CA LEU A 50 19.48 -8.81 -0.58
C LEU A 50 19.02 -10.27 -0.40
N TYR A 51 17.95 -10.48 0.38
CA TYR A 51 17.33 -11.78 0.62
C TYR A 51 15.87 -11.80 0.14
N ARG A 52 15.57 -11.11 -0.96
CA ARG A 52 14.19 -10.88 -1.45
C ARG A 52 13.35 -12.14 -1.49
N GLU A 53 13.83 -13.17 -2.20
CA GLU A 53 13.06 -14.41 -2.41
C GLU A 53 12.80 -15.12 -1.08
N LEU A 54 13.82 -15.20 -0.22
CA LEU A 54 13.68 -15.81 1.11
C LEU A 54 12.65 -15.06 1.96
N ASN A 55 12.71 -13.74 1.96
CA ASN A 55 11.79 -12.89 2.71
C ASN A 55 10.35 -12.99 2.19
N ASN A 56 10.15 -12.94 0.87
CA ASN A 56 8.83 -13.01 0.26
C ASN A 56 8.20 -14.40 0.41
N VAL A 57 8.97 -15.48 0.18
CA VAL A 57 8.50 -16.85 0.39
C VAL A 57 8.23 -17.10 1.88
N GLY A 58 9.06 -16.56 2.78
CA GLY A 58 8.83 -16.61 4.22
C GLY A 58 7.51 -15.95 4.60
N LEU A 59 7.28 -14.72 4.15
CA LEU A 59 6.03 -14.00 4.37
C LEU A 59 4.82 -14.74 3.79
N TRP A 60 4.93 -15.26 2.57
CA TRP A 60 3.89 -16.06 1.93
C TRP A 60 3.51 -17.30 2.76
N ARG A 61 4.51 -18.03 3.26
CA ARG A 61 4.28 -19.20 4.12
C ARG A 61 3.64 -18.82 5.45
N ASP A 62 4.07 -17.72 6.05
CA ASP A 62 3.49 -17.23 7.31
C ASP A 62 2.03 -16.84 7.14
N LEU A 63 1.68 -16.17 6.03
CA LEU A 63 0.30 -15.78 5.72
C LEU A 63 -0.58 -17.01 5.43
N ARG A 64 -0.13 -17.93 4.57
CA ARG A 64 -0.90 -19.15 4.26
C ARG A 64 -1.14 -20.06 5.46
N LYS A 65 -0.24 -20.03 6.46
CA LYS A 65 -0.36 -20.82 7.69
C LYS A 65 -1.00 -20.03 8.84
N GLU A 66 -1.46 -18.80 8.59
CA GLU A 66 -2.05 -17.91 9.60
C GLU A 66 -1.12 -17.66 10.79
N ARG A 67 0.20 -17.69 10.56
CA ARG A 67 1.25 -17.41 11.57
C ARG A 67 1.79 -15.99 11.48
N TYR A 68 1.32 -15.22 10.52
CA TYR A 68 1.75 -13.84 10.36
C TYR A 68 1.28 -13.00 11.57
N THR A 69 2.24 -12.43 12.28
CA THR A 69 2.01 -11.38 13.28
C THR A 69 2.71 -10.09 12.85
N PRO A 70 2.04 -8.93 12.93
CA PRO A 70 2.68 -7.64 12.69
C PRO A 70 3.88 -7.42 13.62
N GLY A 71 4.96 -6.84 13.08
CA GLY A 71 6.11 -6.46 13.87
C GLY A 71 5.91 -5.15 14.62
N ALA A 72 6.92 -4.80 15.44
CA ALA A 72 6.96 -3.50 16.10
C ALA A 72 7.11 -2.34 15.10
N TYR A 73 6.44 -1.24 15.38
CA TYR A 73 6.51 -0.01 14.61
C TYR A 73 7.75 0.81 15.00
N TYR A 74 8.31 1.51 14.02
CA TYR A 74 9.28 2.58 14.27
C TYR A 74 8.53 3.90 14.47
N HIS A 75 8.79 4.59 15.58
CA HIS A 75 8.15 5.85 15.89
C HIS A 75 9.09 7.02 15.59
N THR A 76 8.56 8.05 14.93
CA THR A 76 9.27 9.30 14.70
C THR A 76 8.32 10.48 14.73
N VAL A 77 8.82 11.68 15.02
CA VAL A 77 8.02 12.90 15.07
C VAL A 77 8.47 13.82 13.96
N ILE A 78 7.54 14.29 13.14
CA ILE A 78 7.78 15.36 12.17
C ILE A 78 7.06 16.60 12.67
N THR A 79 7.74 17.74 12.67
CA THR A 79 7.22 19.00 13.24
C THR A 79 6.57 19.90 12.20
N GLU A 80 6.97 19.82 10.93
CA GLU A 80 6.51 20.74 9.88
C GLU A 80 5.49 20.12 8.91
N PRO A 81 4.45 20.87 8.48
CA PRO A 81 4.00 22.18 8.97
C PRO A 81 3.26 22.12 10.32
N LYS A 82 2.91 20.92 10.81
CA LYS A 82 2.29 20.67 12.11
C LYS A 82 2.91 19.41 12.72
N ARG A 83 3.16 19.43 14.04
CA ARG A 83 3.69 18.29 14.78
C ARG A 83 2.77 17.07 14.64
N ARG A 84 3.35 15.95 14.20
CA ARG A 84 2.69 14.67 14.02
C ARG A 84 3.63 13.54 14.41
N GLU A 85 3.08 12.61 15.18
CA GLU A 85 3.75 11.37 15.53
C GLU A 85 3.45 10.35 14.43
N LEU A 86 4.50 9.73 13.90
CA LEU A 86 4.41 8.75 12.83
C LEU A 86 4.77 7.38 13.39
N SER A 87 3.82 6.46 13.29
CA SER A 87 4.04 5.03 13.49
C SER A 87 4.30 4.40 12.14
N ILE A 88 5.56 4.05 11.88
CA ILE A 88 6.01 3.55 10.57
C ILE A 88 6.19 2.03 10.67
N PRO A 89 5.45 1.23 9.88
CA PRO A 89 5.64 -0.21 9.84
C PRO A 89 6.91 -0.57 9.08
N LYS A 90 7.52 -1.71 9.47
CA LYS A 90 8.62 -2.35 8.75
C LYS A 90 8.19 -2.73 7.33
N LEU A 91 9.15 -2.97 6.45
CA LEU A 91 8.89 -3.31 5.04
C LEU A 91 8.02 -4.57 4.91
N ARG A 92 8.31 -5.63 5.67
CA ARG A 92 7.49 -6.86 5.71
C ARG A 92 6.00 -6.56 5.94
N ASP A 93 5.70 -5.76 6.95
CA ASP A 93 4.32 -5.43 7.32
C ASP A 93 3.69 -4.45 6.34
N LYS A 94 4.49 -3.54 5.77
CA LYS A 94 4.05 -2.61 4.72
C LYS A 94 3.59 -3.34 3.46
N ILE A 95 4.24 -4.44 3.09
CA ILE A 95 3.82 -5.28 1.95
C ILE A 95 2.43 -5.85 2.22
N VAL A 96 2.20 -6.41 3.41
CA VAL A 96 0.89 -6.95 3.81
C VAL A 96 -0.19 -5.87 3.81
N GLN A 97 0.12 -4.67 4.34
CA GLN A 97 -0.80 -3.54 4.32
C GLN A 97 -1.17 -3.10 2.91
N LEU A 98 -0.23 -3.14 1.95
CA LEU A 98 -0.51 -2.82 0.55
C LEU A 98 -1.39 -3.89 -0.11
N VAL A 99 -1.13 -5.18 0.15
CA VAL A 99 -2.00 -6.28 -0.32
C VAL A 99 -3.43 -6.07 0.15
N ILE A 100 -3.62 -5.82 1.46
CA ILE A 100 -4.93 -5.55 2.04
C ILE A 100 -5.54 -4.27 1.44
N HIS A 101 -4.74 -3.22 1.27
CA HIS A 101 -5.20 -1.96 0.70
C HIS A 101 -5.78 -2.13 -0.70
N GLU A 102 -5.10 -2.87 -1.59
CA GLU A 102 -5.59 -3.10 -2.95
C GLU A 102 -6.93 -3.85 -2.97
N GLU A 103 -7.10 -4.86 -2.11
CA GLU A 103 -8.38 -5.59 -1.98
C GLU A 103 -9.49 -4.70 -1.41
N LEU A 104 -9.19 -3.89 -0.39
CA LEU A 104 -10.15 -2.92 0.14
C LEU A 104 -10.52 -1.87 -0.90
N GLN A 105 -9.57 -1.43 -1.73
CA GLN A 105 -9.86 -0.48 -2.81
C GLN A 105 -10.84 -1.08 -3.82
N ASN A 106 -10.74 -2.36 -4.17
CA ASN A 106 -11.70 -3.02 -5.05
C ASN A 106 -13.13 -2.98 -4.48
N ILE A 107 -13.29 -3.19 -3.17
CA ILE A 107 -14.59 -3.21 -2.49
C ILE A 107 -15.14 -1.79 -2.30
N TYR A 108 -14.32 -0.85 -1.84
CA TYR A 108 -14.80 0.44 -1.37
C TYR A 108 -14.83 1.55 -2.43
N ARG A 109 -14.01 1.46 -3.49
CA ARG A 109 -14.00 2.48 -4.56
C ARG A 109 -15.36 2.73 -5.20
N PRO A 110 -16.20 1.71 -5.50
CA PRO A 110 -17.52 1.92 -6.10
C PRO A 110 -18.54 2.56 -5.16
N VAL A 111 -18.36 2.42 -3.85
CA VAL A 111 -19.36 2.85 -2.83
C VAL A 111 -19.03 4.19 -2.17
N PHE A 112 -17.82 4.73 -2.40
CA PHE A 112 -17.48 6.04 -1.87
C PHE A 112 -18.37 7.13 -2.48
N VAL A 113 -18.84 8.05 -1.62
CA VAL A 113 -19.51 9.28 -2.06
C VAL A 113 -18.62 10.02 -3.05
N GLU A 114 -19.22 10.58 -4.10
CA GLU A 114 -18.50 11.25 -5.19
C GLU A 114 -17.53 12.33 -4.68
N ARG A 115 -17.98 13.10 -3.67
CA ARG A 115 -17.22 14.18 -3.01
C ARG A 115 -16.17 13.70 -2.00
N SER A 116 -15.95 12.39 -1.88
CA SER A 116 -14.81 11.85 -1.13
C SER A 116 -13.56 11.86 -2.01
N PHE A 117 -12.55 12.62 -1.62
CA PHE A 117 -11.32 12.83 -2.40
C PHE A 117 -10.04 12.25 -1.74
N ALA A 118 -10.11 11.92 -0.46
CA ALA A 118 -8.94 11.47 0.30
C ALA A 118 -8.54 10.04 -0.10
N CYS A 119 -7.25 9.83 -0.38
CA CYS A 119 -6.64 8.53 -0.64
C CYS A 119 -7.34 7.69 -1.74
N GLN A 120 -7.94 8.35 -2.74
CA GLN A 120 -8.59 7.69 -3.88
C GLN A 120 -7.82 7.91 -5.18
N TYR A 121 -7.80 6.90 -6.05
CA TYR A 121 -7.15 7.00 -7.36
C TYR A 121 -7.80 8.09 -8.22
N GLY A 122 -6.95 8.92 -8.82
CA GLY A 122 -7.39 10.04 -9.63
C GLY A 122 -8.05 11.17 -8.84
N LYS A 123 -8.14 11.09 -7.51
CA LYS A 123 -8.64 12.17 -6.65
C LYS A 123 -7.53 12.73 -5.77
N GLY A 124 -7.80 13.85 -5.12
CA GLY A 124 -6.84 14.50 -4.23
C GLY A 124 -7.27 15.91 -3.83
N PRO A 125 -6.45 16.59 -3.01
CA PRO A 125 -6.80 17.89 -2.43
C PRO A 125 -7.05 18.97 -3.48
N ILE A 126 -6.30 18.94 -4.60
CA ILE A 126 -6.51 19.89 -5.70
C ILE A 126 -7.91 19.71 -6.30
N ARG A 127 -8.30 18.47 -6.64
CA ARG A 127 -9.64 18.20 -7.21
C ARG A 127 -10.76 18.54 -6.22
N ALA A 128 -10.54 18.31 -4.93
CA ALA A 128 -11.50 18.70 -3.89
C ALA A 128 -11.75 20.23 -3.88
N ALA A 129 -10.68 21.04 -4.01
CA ALA A 129 -10.78 22.50 -4.02
C ALA A 129 -11.52 23.06 -5.26
N PHE A 130 -11.50 22.35 -6.39
CA PHE A 130 -12.25 22.72 -7.59
C PHE A 130 -13.69 22.17 -7.62
N ASN A 131 -14.09 21.34 -6.64
CA ASN A 131 -15.44 20.77 -6.50
C ASN A 131 -16.31 21.62 -5.55
N VAL A 132 -16.08 22.93 -5.54
CA VAL A 132 -16.89 23.93 -4.81
C VAL A 132 -18.06 24.36 -5.67
#